data_AF-A0A420U1C6-F1
#
_entry.id   AF-A0A420U1C6-F1
#
_cell.length_a   1.000
_cell.length_b   1.000
_cell.length_c   1.000
_cell.angle_alpha   90.00
_cell.angle_beta   90.00
_cell.angle_gamma   90.00
#
_symmetry.space_group_name_H-M   'P 1'
#
loop_
_entity.id
_entity.type
_entity.pdbx_description
1 polymer ?
#
loop_
_entity_poly.entity_id
_entity_poly.type
_entity_poly.pdbx_seq_one_letter_code
_entity_poly.pdbx_strand_id
1 'polypeptide(L)'
;MDASFGGDGPTQPMPLVEGAEWVNMGTQDARLIKDFIPGQTELTSGRRLWIYQCRNSRDQPWTSFYSFSHSVEWLPADFEISNCYTGTSPRSFQTTTVLIVKFLLRESKTSSTGEEIYGKRMLVNDVVKENPGGKTKVLKELRTENERVEALKEYFGIDLTTEEREAIEGFQTEIKSE
;
A
#
# COMPACT_ATOMS: atom_id res chain seq x y z
N MET A 1 -9.81 -10.59 1.98
CA MET A 1 -8.38 -10.46 1.67
C MET A 1 -8.16 -9.06 1.14
N ASP A 2 -7.00 -8.48 1.39
CA ASP A 2 -6.60 -7.20 0.80
C ASP A 2 -5.19 -7.38 0.22
N ALA A 3 -5.06 -7.13 -1.07
CA ALA A 3 -3.80 -7.26 -1.80
C ALA A 3 -3.38 -5.94 -2.45
N SER A 4 -4.10 -4.84 -2.19
CA SER A 4 -3.98 -3.58 -2.94
C SER A 4 -3.80 -2.34 -2.08
N PHE A 5 -3.74 -2.46 -0.74
CA PHE A 5 -3.45 -1.31 0.12
C PHE A 5 -2.08 -0.66 -0.12
N GLY A 6 -1.08 -1.45 -0.50
CA GLY A 6 0.28 -0.98 -0.75
C GLY A 6 1.28 -1.48 0.29
N GLY A 7 2.28 -0.65 0.62
CA GLY A 7 3.50 -1.11 1.30
C GLY A 7 3.31 -1.67 2.70
N ASP A 8 2.29 -1.22 3.43
CA ASP A 8 1.98 -1.69 4.78
C ASP A 8 0.69 -2.52 4.79
N GLY A 9 0.27 -3.02 3.63
CA GLY A 9 -0.89 -3.91 3.51
C GLY A 9 -0.62 -5.29 4.13
N PRO A 10 -1.67 -6.06 4.39
CA PRO A 10 -1.53 -7.41 4.90
C PRO A 10 -0.84 -8.32 3.88
N THR A 11 0.17 -9.06 4.30
CA THR A 11 0.92 -10.02 3.47
C THR A 11 0.32 -11.42 3.47
N GLN A 12 -0.73 -11.63 4.26
CA GLN A 12 -1.44 -12.90 4.40
C GLN A 12 -2.94 -12.64 4.65
N PRO A 13 -3.82 -13.64 4.37
CA PRO A 13 -5.24 -13.52 4.66
C PRO A 13 -5.49 -13.16 6.13
N MET A 14 -6.26 -12.09 6.36
CA MET A 14 -6.63 -11.65 7.70
C MET A 14 -7.86 -12.42 8.18
N PRO A 15 -7.78 -13.15 9.31
CA PRO A 15 -8.97 -13.70 9.95
C PRO A 15 -9.87 -12.56 10.42
N LEU A 16 -11.17 -12.63 10.12
CA LEU A 16 -12.15 -11.63 10.55
C LEU A 16 -12.56 -11.88 12.02
N VAL A 17 -11.58 -11.82 12.92
CA VAL A 17 -11.68 -12.10 14.35
C VAL A 17 -11.17 -10.89 15.13
N GLU A 18 -11.94 -10.42 16.10
CA GLU A 18 -11.58 -9.24 16.89
C GLU A 18 -10.35 -9.53 17.77
N GLY A 19 -9.33 -8.68 17.64
CA GLY A 19 -8.06 -8.84 18.34
C GLY A 19 -7.10 -9.84 17.69
N ALA A 20 -7.37 -10.31 16.47
CA ALA A 20 -6.41 -11.13 15.73
C ALA A 20 -5.14 -10.31 15.45
N GLU A 21 -3.99 -10.81 15.89
CA GLU A 21 -2.67 -10.22 15.63
C GLU A 21 -1.77 -11.24 14.92
N TRP A 22 -0.89 -10.76 14.04
CA TRP A 22 0.07 -11.59 13.34
C TRP A 22 1.32 -10.79 12.95
N VAL A 23 2.41 -11.51 12.65
CA VAL A 23 3.60 -10.92 12.04
C VAL A 23 3.32 -10.68 10.56
N ASN A 24 3.41 -9.43 10.12
CA ASN A 24 3.11 -9.05 8.74
C ASN A 24 4.35 -9.17 7.85
N MET A 25 5.40 -8.41 8.16
CA MET A 25 6.62 -8.39 7.35
C MET A 25 7.81 -7.93 8.17
N GLY A 26 8.83 -8.79 8.29
CA GLY A 26 10.00 -8.52 9.11
C GLY A 26 9.65 -8.26 10.57
N THR A 27 9.89 -7.04 11.04
CA THR A 27 9.58 -6.59 12.41
C THR A 27 8.17 -6.04 12.58
N GLN A 28 7.43 -5.87 11.48
CA GLN A 28 6.08 -5.32 11.50
C GLN A 28 5.06 -6.35 11.99
N ASP A 29 4.28 -5.97 13.00
CA ASP A 29 3.08 -6.70 13.39
C ASP A 29 1.84 -6.00 12.81
N ALA A 30 0.83 -6.79 12.50
CA ALA A 30 -0.48 -6.30 12.09
C ALA A 30 -1.58 -6.90 12.97
N ARG A 31 -2.69 -6.18 13.07
CA ARG A 31 -3.87 -6.67 13.78
C ARG A 31 -5.18 -6.15 13.20
N LEU A 32 -6.24 -6.84 13.59
CA LEU A 32 -7.61 -6.42 13.29
C LEU A 32 -8.40 -6.22 14.59
N ILE A 33 -8.88 -5.00 14.81
CA ILE A 33 -9.74 -4.66 15.96
C ILE A 33 -11.13 -4.25 15.47
N LYS A 34 -12.09 -4.20 16.39
CA LYS A 34 -13.33 -3.46 16.17
C LYS A 34 -13.31 -2.19 17.01
N ASP A 35 -13.67 -1.05 16.44
CA ASP A 35 -13.86 0.17 17.23
C ASP A 35 -14.72 1.20 16.48
N PHE A 36 -14.99 2.31 17.15
CA PHE A 36 -15.52 3.51 16.52
C PHE A 36 -14.40 4.31 15.85
N ILE A 37 -14.72 5.00 14.76
CA ILE A 37 -13.83 5.89 14.02
C ILE A 37 -14.19 7.36 14.25
N PRO A 38 -13.24 8.31 14.10
CA PRO A 38 -13.52 9.73 14.24
C PRO A 38 -14.68 10.20 13.36
N GLY A 39 -15.56 11.01 13.93
CA GLY A 39 -16.73 11.57 13.23
C GLY A 39 -17.98 10.67 13.24
N GLN A 40 -17.91 9.44 13.77
CA GLN A 40 -19.13 8.66 14.01
C GLN A 40 -19.98 9.30 15.12
N THR A 41 -21.27 9.46 14.85
CA THR A 41 -22.24 10.04 15.79
C THR A 41 -23.06 8.99 16.54
N GLU A 42 -23.20 7.79 15.98
CA GLU A 42 -23.97 6.69 16.57
C GLU A 42 -23.02 5.64 17.16
N LEU A 43 -22.83 5.67 18.48
CA LEU A 43 -21.87 4.81 19.20
C LEU A 43 -22.54 3.56 19.80
N THR A 44 -23.29 2.82 18.99
CA THR A 44 -23.90 1.54 19.38
C THR A 44 -23.00 0.37 18.98
N SER A 45 -23.07 -0.75 19.72
CA SER A 45 -22.18 -1.90 19.49
C SER A 45 -22.22 -2.46 18.05
N GLY A 46 -23.38 -2.39 17.40
CA GLY A 46 -23.57 -2.78 16.01
C GLY A 46 -22.95 -1.84 14.97
N ARG A 47 -22.47 -0.65 15.38
CA ARG A 47 -21.87 0.36 14.50
C ARG A 47 -20.34 0.40 14.54
N ARG A 48 -19.72 -0.46 15.36
CA ARG A 48 -18.25 -0.63 15.38
C ARG A 48 -17.78 -1.17 14.03
N LEU A 49 -16.71 -0.59 13.51
CA LEU A 49 -16.09 -1.00 12.26
C LEU A 49 -14.88 -1.87 12.54
N TRP A 50 -14.56 -2.75 11.60
CA TRP A 50 -13.25 -3.41 11.60
C TRP A 50 -12.19 -2.38 11.24
N ILE A 51 -11.07 -2.38 11.95
CA ILE A 51 -9.95 -1.46 11.74
C ILE A 51 -8.67 -2.27 11.59
N TYR A 52 -8.02 -2.13 10.43
CA TYR A 52 -6.70 -2.68 10.18
C TYR A 52 -5.63 -1.76 10.76
N GLN A 53 -4.74 -2.33 11.57
CA GLN A 53 -3.64 -1.59 12.18
C GLN A 53 -2.30 -2.31 11.98
N CYS A 54 -1.23 -1.55 11.86
CA CYS A 54 0.13 -2.10 11.98
C CYS A 54 0.99 -1.27 12.93
N ARG A 55 2.07 -1.89 13.40
CA ARG A 55 3.19 -1.23 14.05
C ARG A 55 4.49 -1.77 13.47
N ASN A 56 5.49 -0.91 13.31
CA ASN A 56 6.75 -1.31 12.68
C ASN A 56 7.65 -2.17 13.58
N SER A 57 7.39 -2.19 14.89
CA SER A 57 8.04 -3.06 15.88
C SER A 57 7.20 -3.12 17.16
N ARG A 58 7.50 -4.07 18.04
CA ARG A 58 6.71 -4.32 19.27
C ARG A 58 6.66 -3.16 20.26
N ASP A 59 7.68 -2.31 20.25
CA ASP A 59 7.84 -1.12 21.08
C ASP A 59 7.16 0.14 20.49
N GLN A 60 6.68 0.07 19.25
CA GLN A 60 6.02 1.19 18.57
C GLN A 60 4.49 1.13 18.75
N PRO A 61 3.81 2.29 18.75
CA PRO A 61 2.36 2.32 18.84
C PRO A 61 1.71 1.74 17.58
N TRP A 62 0.50 1.21 17.74
CA TRP A 62 -0.35 0.79 16.62
C TRP A 62 -0.82 2.01 15.83
N THR A 63 -0.71 1.93 14.51
CA THR A 63 -1.22 2.92 13.56
C THR A 63 -2.42 2.34 12.82
N SER A 64 -3.55 3.05 12.81
CA SER A 64 -4.72 2.69 12.01
C SER A 64 -4.53 3.11 10.55
N PHE A 65 -4.76 2.18 9.63
CA PHE A 65 -4.65 2.43 8.19
C PHE A 65 -6.01 2.63 7.53
N TYR A 66 -6.91 1.67 7.69
CA TYR A 66 -8.26 1.76 7.15
C TYR A 66 -9.27 1.02 8.01
N SER A 67 -10.54 1.36 7.81
CA SER A 67 -11.67 0.71 8.46
C SER A 67 -12.69 0.24 7.44
N PHE A 68 -13.40 -0.85 7.74
CA PHE A 68 -14.46 -1.36 6.88
C PHE A 68 -15.61 -1.96 7.68
N SER A 69 -16.81 -1.91 7.10
CA SER A 69 -17.97 -2.64 7.61
C SER A 69 -17.99 -4.03 6.99
N HIS A 70 -18.33 -5.04 7.79
CA HIS A 70 -18.61 -6.39 7.29
C HIS A 70 -20.09 -6.58 6.93
N SER A 71 -20.94 -5.59 7.21
CA SER A 71 -22.39 -5.65 7.02
C SER A 71 -22.87 -4.93 5.76
N VAL A 72 -21.95 -4.35 4.99
CA VAL A 72 -22.25 -3.64 3.73
C VAL A 72 -21.56 -4.40 2.60
N GLU A 73 -22.35 -4.88 1.65
CA GLU A 73 -21.85 -5.42 0.39
C GLU A 73 -21.61 -4.26 -0.57
N TRP A 74 -20.46 -4.28 -1.23
CA TRP A 74 -20.10 -3.30 -2.27
C TRP A 74 -20.29 -3.93 -3.64
N LEU A 75 -21.00 -3.24 -4.51
CA LEU A 75 -21.23 -3.63 -5.90
C LEU A 75 -20.22 -2.94 -6.82
N PRO A 76 -20.02 -3.43 -8.06
CA PRO A 76 -19.11 -2.80 -9.01
C PRO A 76 -19.33 -1.29 -9.19
N ALA A 77 -20.59 -0.83 -9.22
CA ALA A 77 -20.92 0.58 -9.35
C ALA A 77 -20.43 1.44 -8.16
N ASP A 78 -20.40 0.89 -6.94
CA ASP A 78 -19.88 1.60 -5.76
C ASP A 78 -18.36 1.82 -5.88
N PHE A 79 -17.66 0.84 -6.46
CA PHE A 79 -16.23 0.95 -6.75
C PHE A 79 -15.94 1.92 -7.88
N GLU A 80 -16.77 2.00 -8.93
CA GLU A 80 -16.60 2.98 -10.01
C GLU A 80 -16.67 4.42 -9.48
N ILE A 81 -17.65 4.72 -8.62
CA ILE A 81 -17.79 6.03 -7.99
C ILE A 81 -16.57 6.35 -7.12
N SER A 82 -16.15 5.39 -6.30
CA SER A 82 -14.97 5.56 -5.43
C SER A 82 -13.69 5.75 -6.24
N ASN A 83 -13.54 4.98 -7.32
CA ASN A 83 -12.39 5.04 -8.21
C ASN A 83 -12.32 6.37 -8.97
N CYS A 84 -13.47 6.91 -9.36
CA CYS A 84 -13.55 8.24 -9.99
C CYS A 84 -12.95 9.31 -9.07
N TYR A 85 -13.34 9.33 -7.78
CA TYR A 85 -12.75 10.28 -6.83
C TYR A 85 -11.24 10.06 -6.65
N THR A 86 -10.81 8.83 -6.39
CA THR A 86 -9.40 8.51 -6.16
C THR A 86 -8.51 8.81 -7.36
N GLY A 87 -9.02 8.56 -8.58
CA GLY A 87 -8.27 8.69 -9.82
C GLY A 87 -8.34 10.07 -10.50
N THR A 88 -9.28 10.94 -10.13
CA THR A 88 -9.47 12.23 -10.84
C THR A 88 -9.48 13.45 -9.92
N SER A 89 -9.76 13.29 -8.63
CA SER A 89 -9.85 14.43 -7.71
C SER A 89 -8.47 15.01 -7.41
N PRO A 90 -8.24 16.32 -7.56
CA PRO A 90 -6.98 16.96 -7.15
C PRO A 90 -6.76 16.93 -5.63
N ARG A 91 -7.78 16.53 -4.85
CA ARG A 91 -7.67 16.30 -3.40
C ARG A 91 -7.23 14.87 -3.06
N SER A 92 -7.19 13.96 -4.04
CA SER A 92 -6.66 12.62 -3.87
C SER A 92 -5.15 12.65 -4.08
N PHE A 93 -4.39 12.19 -3.07
CA PHE A 93 -2.93 12.11 -3.18
C PHE A 93 -2.48 11.20 -4.34
N GLN A 94 -3.32 10.25 -4.75
CA GLN A 94 -3.04 9.32 -5.85
C GLN A 94 -2.97 10.02 -7.20
N THR A 95 -3.58 11.20 -7.34
CA THR A 95 -3.45 12.00 -8.57
C THR A 95 -2.15 12.79 -8.62
N THR A 96 -1.55 13.10 -7.46
CA THR A 96 -0.38 13.98 -7.33
C THR A 96 0.88 13.24 -6.87
N THR A 97 0.81 11.93 -6.64
CA THR A 97 1.90 11.12 -6.11
C THR A 97 2.06 9.87 -6.94
N VAL A 98 3.25 9.67 -7.53
CA VAL A 98 3.57 8.38 -8.15
C VAL A 98 3.95 7.41 -7.04
N LEU A 99 3.15 6.37 -6.83
CA LEU A 99 3.38 5.37 -5.79
C LEU A 99 3.33 3.97 -6.41
N ILE A 100 4.47 3.29 -6.39
CA ILE A 100 4.57 1.88 -6.81
C ILE A 100 5.07 1.08 -5.61
N VAL A 101 4.48 -0.09 -5.40
CA VAL A 101 4.86 -1.00 -4.31
C VAL A 101 5.03 -2.40 -4.88
N LYS A 102 6.12 -3.07 -4.48
CA LYS A 102 6.39 -4.47 -4.79
C LYS A 102 6.89 -5.19 -3.56
N PHE A 103 6.20 -6.24 -3.14
CA PHE A 103 6.70 -7.13 -2.11
C PHE A 103 7.82 -8.01 -2.67
N LEU A 104 8.81 -8.31 -1.82
CA LEU A 104 10.00 -9.07 -2.16
C LEU A 104 9.88 -10.46 -1.54
N LEU A 105 9.95 -11.49 -2.39
CA LEU A 105 9.89 -12.89 -2.01
C LEU A 105 11.28 -13.51 -1.95
N ARG A 106 11.46 -14.48 -1.05
CA ARG A 106 12.62 -15.37 -0.99
C ARG A 106 12.19 -16.76 -0.56
N GLU A 107 13.02 -17.76 -0.85
CA GLU A 107 12.80 -19.12 -0.34
C GLU A 107 12.81 -19.14 1.19
N SER A 108 11.90 -19.91 1.77
CA SER A 108 11.75 -20.08 3.22
C SER A 108 11.42 -21.53 3.54
N LYS A 109 12.31 -22.19 4.28
CA LYS A 109 12.10 -23.56 4.76
C LYS A 109 11.05 -23.68 5.86
N THR A 110 10.70 -22.56 6.48
CA THR A 110 9.76 -22.49 7.61
C THR A 110 8.36 -22.07 7.16
N SER A 111 8.21 -21.53 5.95
CA SER A 111 6.92 -21.19 5.38
C SER A 111 6.23 -22.42 4.82
N SER A 112 4.89 -22.48 4.97
CA SER A 112 4.07 -23.56 4.40
C SER A 112 4.05 -23.55 2.86
N THR A 113 4.33 -22.41 2.23
CA THR A 113 4.42 -22.27 0.77
C THR A 113 5.83 -22.49 0.22
N GLY A 114 6.84 -22.60 1.08
CA GLY A 114 8.25 -22.62 0.68
C GLY A 114 8.83 -21.24 0.37
N GLU A 115 8.04 -20.17 0.47
CA GLU A 115 8.44 -18.78 0.20
C GLU A 115 7.99 -17.85 1.32
N GLU A 116 8.74 -16.77 1.55
CA GLU A 116 8.35 -15.71 2.48
C GLU A 116 8.54 -14.32 1.89
N ILE A 117 7.61 -13.42 2.24
CA ILE A 117 7.74 -12.00 1.98
C ILE A 117 8.69 -11.42 3.02
N TYR A 118 9.92 -11.10 2.61
CA TYR A 118 10.95 -10.59 3.51
C TYR A 118 11.06 -9.06 3.51
N GLY A 119 10.40 -8.39 2.57
CA GLY A 119 10.53 -6.95 2.42
C GLY A 119 9.64 -6.37 1.35
N LYS A 120 9.80 -5.07 1.15
CA LYS A 120 9.12 -4.31 0.10
C LYS A 120 10.07 -3.37 -0.60
N ARG A 121 9.81 -3.15 -1.88
CA ARG A 121 10.38 -2.08 -2.67
C ARG A 121 9.28 -1.10 -3.03
N MET A 122 9.60 0.18 -3.00
CA MET A 122 8.65 1.26 -3.24
C MET A 122 9.29 2.31 -4.14
N LEU A 123 8.52 2.86 -5.07
CA LEU A 123 8.86 4.11 -5.74
C LEU A 123 7.86 5.15 -5.25
N VAL A 124 8.37 6.23 -4.67
CA VAL A 124 7.56 7.36 -4.21
C VAL A 124 8.07 8.60 -4.93
N ASN A 125 7.27 9.12 -5.84
CA ASN A 125 7.60 10.18 -6.79
C ASN A 125 8.84 9.87 -7.64
N ASP A 126 10.00 10.27 -7.15
CA ASP A 126 11.30 10.24 -7.80
C ASP A 126 12.32 9.41 -7.00
N VAL A 127 11.90 8.73 -5.93
CA VAL A 127 12.82 7.97 -5.07
C VAL A 127 12.43 6.50 -4.99
N VAL A 128 13.35 5.64 -5.42
CA VAL A 128 13.28 4.19 -5.20
C VAL A 128 13.81 3.87 -3.82
N LYS A 129 13.01 3.18 -3.01
CA LYS A 129 13.31 2.78 -1.64
C LYS A 129 13.07 1.30 -1.46
N GLU A 130 13.80 0.69 -0.53
CA GLU A 130 13.61 -0.72 -0.16
C GLU A 130 13.66 -0.86 1.35
N ASN A 131 12.77 -1.70 1.88
CA ASN A 131 12.75 -2.07 3.28
C ASN A 131 12.72 -3.61 3.39
N PRO A 132 13.84 -4.24 3.75
CA PRO A 132 13.95 -5.70 3.92
C PRO A 132 13.40 -6.17 5.29
N GLY A 133 12.35 -5.53 5.82
CA GLY A 133 11.68 -5.96 7.05
C GLY A 133 12.07 -5.21 8.34
N GLY A 134 12.68 -4.03 8.26
CA GLY A 134 12.94 -3.22 9.45
C GLY A 134 13.30 -1.77 9.14
N LYS A 135 14.34 -1.53 8.32
CA LYS A 135 14.80 -0.18 8.00
C LYS A 135 14.73 0.08 6.51
N THR A 136 14.07 1.18 6.14
CA THR A 136 14.03 1.66 4.76
C THR A 136 15.38 2.26 4.37
N LYS A 137 15.91 1.85 3.21
CA LYS A 137 17.06 2.45 2.53
C LYS A 137 16.62 3.05 1.19
N VAL A 138 17.25 4.15 0.80
CA VAL A 138 17.13 4.70 -0.56
C VAL A 138 18.04 3.87 -1.48
N LEU A 139 17.49 3.42 -2.60
CA LEU A 139 18.25 2.72 -3.64
C LEU A 139 18.70 3.69 -4.74
N LYS A 140 17.81 4.59 -5.16
CA LYS A 140 18.06 5.52 -6.25
C LYS A 140 17.17 6.76 -6.12
N GLU A 141 17.75 7.93 -6.35
CA GLU A 141 17.02 9.18 -6.62
C GLU A 141 17.04 9.40 -8.14
N LEU A 142 15.88 9.71 -8.70
CA LEU A 142 15.63 9.80 -10.12
C LEU A 142 15.52 11.29 -10.49
N ARG A 143 16.36 11.76 -11.38
CA ARG A 143 16.43 13.19 -11.74
C ARG A 143 15.64 13.54 -12.99
N THR A 144 15.26 12.54 -13.78
CA THR A 144 14.53 12.72 -15.04
C THR A 144 13.40 11.69 -15.17
N GLU A 145 12.41 12.00 -16.00
CA GLU A 145 11.34 11.04 -16.30
C GLU A 145 11.87 9.77 -16.95
N ASN A 146 12.87 9.89 -17.83
CA ASN A 146 13.53 8.73 -18.44
C ASN A 146 14.16 7.82 -17.38
N GLU A 147 14.84 8.37 -16.37
CA GLU A 147 15.36 7.57 -15.26
C GLU A 147 14.24 6.86 -14.50
N ARG A 148 13.10 7.51 -14.31
CA ARG A 148 11.94 6.91 -13.64
C ARG A 148 11.33 5.77 -14.45
N VAL A 149 11.14 5.95 -15.75
CA VAL A 149 10.66 4.89 -16.65
C VAL A 149 11.59 3.68 -16.63
N GLU A 150 12.91 3.89 -16.71
CA GLU A 150 13.86 2.78 -16.63
C GLU A 150 13.84 2.11 -15.24
N ALA A 151 13.62 2.88 -14.16
CA ALA A 151 13.46 2.33 -12.82
C ALA A 151 12.19 1.49 -12.66
N LEU A 152 11.07 1.84 -13.31
CA LEU A 152 9.85 1.02 -13.33
C LEU A 152 10.16 -0.38 -13.87
N LYS A 153 10.93 -0.47 -14.96
CA LYS A 153 11.34 -1.73 -15.56
C LYS A 153 12.31 -2.49 -14.68
N GLU A 154 13.41 -1.86 -14.27
CA GLU A 154 14.50 -2.48 -13.51
C GLU A 154 14.02 -2.99 -12.14
N TYR A 155 13.31 -2.16 -11.38
CA TYR A 155 12.99 -2.44 -9.98
C TYR A 155 11.64 -3.13 -9.78
N PHE A 156 10.67 -2.86 -10.67
CA PHE A 156 9.29 -3.30 -10.51
C PHE A 156 8.85 -4.30 -11.59
N GLY A 157 9.51 -4.34 -12.74
CA GLY A 157 9.13 -5.18 -13.87
C GLY A 157 7.96 -4.61 -14.67
N ILE A 158 7.77 -3.29 -14.60
CA ILE A 158 6.74 -2.56 -15.34
C ILE A 158 7.44 -1.95 -16.57
N ASP A 159 7.13 -2.47 -17.75
CA ASP A 159 7.66 -1.96 -19.01
C ASP A 159 6.60 -1.15 -19.74
N LEU A 160 6.82 0.16 -19.87
CA LEU A 160 5.91 1.07 -20.54
C LEU A 160 6.16 1.06 -22.05
N THR A 161 5.08 0.98 -22.82
CA THR A 161 5.08 1.22 -24.26
C THR A 161 5.47 2.66 -24.59
N THR A 162 5.82 2.92 -25.84
CA THR A 162 6.15 4.28 -26.30
C THR A 162 5.01 5.26 -26.03
N GLU A 163 3.77 4.88 -26.35
CA GLU A 163 2.58 5.72 -26.12
C GLU A 163 2.36 6.05 -24.64
N GLU A 164 2.54 5.06 -23.74
CA GLU A 164 2.43 5.29 -22.30
C GLU A 164 3.53 6.20 -21.75
N ARG A 165 4.75 6.14 -22.32
CA ARG A 165 5.86 7.04 -21.96
C ARG A 165 5.54 8.48 -22.38
N GLU A 166 5.10 8.67 -23.62
CA GLU A 166 4.71 9.97 -24.17
C GLU A 166 3.53 10.58 -23.39
N ALA A 167 2.60 9.77 -22.91
CA ALA A 167 1.46 10.23 -22.12
C ALA A 167 1.81 10.81 -20.73
N ILE A 168 3.05 10.61 -20.26
CA ILE A 168 3.54 11.21 -19.00
C ILE A 168 3.89 12.68 -19.20
N GLU A 169 4.31 13.07 -20.41
CA GLU A 169 4.77 14.42 -20.70
C GLU A 169 3.68 15.45 -20.43
N GLY A 170 4.00 16.50 -19.67
CA GLY A 170 3.07 17.55 -19.27
C GLY A 170 2.10 17.15 -18.15
N PHE A 171 2.11 15.90 -17.68
CA PHE A 171 1.30 15.50 -16.55
C PHE A 171 1.84 16.08 -15.23
N GLN A 172 0.98 16.33 -14.26
CA GLN A 172 1.37 17.06 -13.04
C GLN A 172 2.43 16.36 -12.19
N THR A 173 2.59 15.04 -12.35
CA THR A 173 3.59 14.24 -11.63
C THR A 173 4.86 13.99 -12.41
N GLU A 174 4.98 14.50 -13.64
CA GLU A 174 6.19 14.42 -14.46
C GLU A 174 7.39 14.98 -13.70
N ILE A 175 8.52 14.27 -13.75
CA ILE A 175 9.79 14.81 -13.25
C ILE A 175 10.30 15.82 -14.28
N LYS A 176 10.10 17.11 -13.98
CA LYS A 176 10.61 18.20 -14.81
C LYS A 176 12.13 18.23 -14.74
N SER A 177 12.77 18.13 -15.90
CA SER A 177 14.20 18.42 -16.03
C SER A 177 14.39 19.92 -15.81
N GLU A 178 15.38 20.31 -15.01
CA GLU A 178 15.83 21.72 -14.92
C GLU A 178 16.42 22.22 -16.24
#